data_AF-A0A961Y2A0-F1
#
_entry.id   AF-A0A961Y2A0-F1
#
_cell.length_a   1.000
_cell.length_b   1.000
_cell.length_c   1.000
_cell.angle_alpha   90.00
_cell.angle_beta   90.00
_cell.angle_gamma   90.00
#
_symmetry.space_group_name_H-M   'P 1'
#
loop_
_entity.id
_entity.type
_entity.pdbx_description
1 polymer ?
#
loop_
_entity_poly.entity_id
_entity_poly.type
_entity_poly.pdbx_seq_one_letter_code
_entity_poly.pdbx_strand_id
1 'polypeptide(L)'
;MPLSPASTAEEVVAYLQSIGSELTREGMKRFGIRVDRALGISHGVQRDIAKRIRRNDERAFALWRTGIAEAQFIASLTVHPKHFTIENARDWAR
;
A
#
# COMPACT_ATOMS: atom_id res chain seq x y z
N MET A 1 3.82 16.55 2.14
CA MET A 1 2.82 16.83 3.19
C MET A 1 2.83 15.67 4.19
N PRO A 2 2.67 15.91 5.51
CA PRO A 2 2.54 14.80 6.44
C PRO A 2 1.21 14.08 6.19
N LEU A 3 1.26 12.78 5.92
CA LEU A 3 0.05 11.97 5.81
C LEU A 3 -0.76 12.04 7.12
N SER A 4 -2.07 12.01 7.00
CA SER A 4 -2.99 12.05 8.14
C SER A 4 -4.17 11.09 7.93
N PRO A 5 -5.05 10.89 8.93
CA PRO A 5 -6.26 10.11 8.73
C PRO A 5 -7.16 10.63 7.60
N ALA A 6 -7.13 11.93 7.33
CA ALA A 6 -7.89 12.58 6.26
C ALA A 6 -7.24 12.48 4.88
N SER A 7 -6.01 11.94 4.78
CA SER A 7 -5.31 11.89 3.50
C SER A 7 -6.02 10.99 2.49
N THR A 8 -6.06 11.42 1.23
CA THR A 8 -6.67 10.67 0.12
C THR A 8 -5.74 9.54 -0.35
N ALA A 9 -6.25 8.67 -1.23
CA ALA A 9 -5.42 7.63 -1.83
C ALA A 9 -4.31 8.23 -2.71
N GLU A 10 -4.63 9.30 -3.44
CA GLU A 10 -3.71 10.02 -4.33
C GLU A 10 -2.57 10.66 -3.54
N GLU A 11 -2.87 11.28 -2.40
CA GLU A 11 -1.85 11.85 -1.51
C GLU A 11 -0.93 10.76 -0.93
N VAL A 12 -1.49 9.61 -0.57
CA VAL A 12 -0.70 8.46 -0.11
C VAL A 12 0.20 7.93 -1.23
N VAL A 13 -0.33 7.76 -2.45
CA VAL A 13 0.45 7.31 -3.61
C VAL A 13 1.57 8.29 -3.95
N ALA A 14 1.27 9.59 -3.99
CA ALA A 14 2.28 10.63 -4.23
C ALA A 14 3.37 10.60 -3.16
N TYR A 15 3.00 10.39 -1.90
CA TYR A 15 3.98 10.22 -0.82
C TYR A 15 4.84 8.97 -1.01
N LEU A 16 4.24 7.81 -1.32
CA LEU A 16 4.97 6.57 -1.57
C LEU A 16 5.98 6.74 -2.72
N GLN A 17 5.56 7.35 -3.83
CA GLN A 17 6.44 7.64 -4.96
C GLN A 17 7.61 8.56 -4.55
N SER A 18 7.38 9.53 -3.68
CA SER A 18 8.43 10.45 -3.21
C SER A 18 9.48 9.81 -2.30
N ILE A 19 9.15 8.69 -1.64
CA ILE A 19 10.06 7.99 -0.71
C ILE A 19 10.55 6.65 -1.26
N GLY A 20 10.17 6.31 -2.49
CA GLY A 20 10.63 5.11 -3.19
C GLY A 20 12.15 5.11 -3.37
N SER A 21 12.74 3.91 -3.42
CA SER A 21 14.18 3.71 -3.55
C SER A 21 14.47 2.66 -4.61
N GLU A 22 15.07 3.11 -5.73
CA GLU A 22 15.52 2.22 -6.80
C GLU A 22 16.55 1.20 -6.30
N LEU A 23 17.46 1.63 -5.40
CA LEU A 23 18.46 0.75 -4.80
C LEU A 23 17.80 -0.40 -4.00
N THR A 24 16.78 -0.07 -3.21
CA THR A 24 16.04 -1.08 -2.43
C THR A 24 15.24 -2.00 -3.37
N ARG A 25 14.63 -1.41 -4.41
CA ARG A 25 13.89 -2.13 -5.44
C ARG A 25 14.77 -3.17 -6.14
N GLU A 26 15.98 -2.81 -6.55
CA GLU A 26 16.94 -3.76 -7.12
C GLU A 26 17.32 -4.88 -6.15
N GLY A 27 17.49 -4.58 -4.87
CA GLY A 27 17.74 -5.57 -3.82
C GLY A 27 16.61 -6.61 -3.68
N MET A 28 15.36 -6.23 -3.92
CA MET A 28 14.19 -7.12 -3.84
C MET A 28 14.22 -8.24 -4.89
N LYS A 29 14.85 -8.02 -6.05
CA LYS A 29 15.01 -9.07 -7.09
C LYS A 29 15.73 -10.30 -6.56
N ARG A 30 16.66 -10.13 -5.61
CA ARG A 30 17.41 -11.22 -4.97
C ARG A 30 16.50 -12.17 -4.18
N PHE A 31 15.33 -11.71 -3.76
CA PHE A 31 14.35 -12.47 -3.00
C PHE A 31 13.19 -12.99 -3.88
N GLY A 32 13.30 -12.90 -5.21
CA GLY A 32 12.27 -13.35 -6.15
C GLY A 32 11.01 -12.49 -6.17
N ILE A 33 11.05 -11.30 -5.58
CA ILE A 33 9.93 -10.36 -5.58
C ILE A 33 9.85 -9.73 -6.97
N ARG A 34 8.66 -9.78 -7.58
CA ARG A 34 8.40 -9.05 -8.83
C ARG A 34 8.42 -7.56 -8.54
N VAL A 35 9.45 -6.87 -9.06
CA VAL A 35 9.72 -5.46 -8.78
C VAL A 35 9.02 -4.49 -9.74
N ASP A 36 8.33 -5.00 -10.75
CA ASP A 36 7.56 -4.23 -11.73
C ASP A 36 6.54 -3.30 -11.06
N ARG A 37 6.02 -3.71 -9.90
CA ARG A 37 5.02 -2.98 -9.12
C ARG A 37 5.55 -2.38 -7.81
N ALA A 38 6.83 -2.60 -7.49
CA ALA A 38 7.41 -2.18 -6.22
C ALA A 38 8.10 -0.81 -6.33
N LEU A 39 7.97 -0.01 -5.29
CA LEU A 39 8.67 1.27 -5.12
C LEU A 39 9.95 1.13 -4.29
N GLY A 40 10.18 -0.02 -3.66
CA GLY A 40 11.37 -0.27 -2.84
C GLY A 40 11.24 0.30 -1.42
N ILE A 41 10.03 0.32 -0.85
CA ILE A 41 9.80 0.82 0.51
C ILE A 41 9.73 -0.36 1.47
N SER A 42 10.40 -0.27 2.63
CA SER A 42 10.41 -1.38 3.61
C SER A 42 9.04 -1.58 4.27
N HIS A 43 8.72 -2.82 4.66
CA HIS A 43 7.48 -3.10 5.40
C HIS A 43 7.37 -2.34 6.74
N GLY A 44 8.49 -1.92 7.34
CA GLY A 44 8.48 -1.09 8.55
C GLY A 44 7.83 0.27 8.29
N VAL A 45 8.31 0.97 7.25
CA VAL A 45 7.77 2.26 6.81
C VAL A 45 6.30 2.13 6.38
N GLN A 46 5.96 1.07 5.63
CA GLN A 46 4.58 0.82 5.22
C GLN A 46 3.64 0.64 6.42
N ARG A 47 4.05 -0.08 7.47
CA ARG A 47 3.27 -0.22 8.72
C ARG A 47 3.09 1.10 9.44
N ASP A 48 4.13 1.94 9.47
CA ASP A 48 4.04 3.26 10.12
C ASP A 48 3.11 4.21 9.36
N ILE A 49 3.11 4.16 8.02
CA ILE A 49 2.13 4.87 7.19
C ILE A 49 0.71 4.37 7.51
N ALA A 50 0.48 3.05 7.51
CA ALA A 50 -0.83 2.48 7.82
C ALA A 50 -1.35 2.89 9.22
N LYS A 51 -0.46 2.88 10.23
CA LYS A 51 -0.79 3.37 11.59
C LYS A 51 -1.16 4.85 11.59
N ARG A 52 -0.48 5.69 10.80
CA ARG A 52 -0.71 7.13 10.73
C ARG A 52 -2.02 7.48 10.03
N ILE A 53 -2.32 6.85 8.90
CA ILE A 53 -3.53 7.14 8.12
C ILE A 53 -4.78 6.44 8.67
N ARG A 54 -4.63 5.44 9.55
CA ARG A 54 -5.73 4.68 10.17
C ARG A 54 -6.59 3.93 9.15
N ARG A 55 -7.64 3.26 9.65
CA ARG A 55 -8.57 2.53 8.80
C ARG A 55 -9.48 3.47 8.02
N ASN A 56 -9.70 3.15 6.75
CA ASN A 56 -10.64 3.81 5.85
C ASN A 56 -10.85 2.88 4.65
N ASP A 57 -12.07 2.36 4.48
CA ASP A 57 -12.34 1.35 3.45
C ASP A 57 -12.21 1.92 2.04
N GLU A 58 -12.81 3.08 1.79
CA GLU A 58 -12.77 3.75 0.49
C GLU A 58 -11.32 3.94 0.01
N ARG A 59 -10.47 4.48 0.90
CA ARG A 59 -9.05 4.64 0.61
C ARG A 59 -8.33 3.30 0.45
N ALA A 60 -8.62 2.30 1.29
CA ALA A 60 -8.00 0.99 1.17
C ALA A 60 -8.31 0.34 -0.20
N PHE A 61 -9.56 0.39 -0.66
CA PHE A 61 -9.93 -0.10 -2.00
C PHE A 61 -9.29 0.72 -3.12
N ALA A 62 -9.23 2.05 -2.98
CA ALA A 62 -8.56 2.91 -3.94
C ALA A 62 -7.05 2.60 -4.04
N LEU A 63 -6.37 2.42 -2.89
CA LEU A 63 -4.97 2.01 -2.83
C LEU A 63 -4.74 0.64 -3.45
N TRP A 64 -5.63 -0.34 -3.20
CA TRP A 64 -5.52 -1.67 -3.78
C TRP A 64 -5.54 -1.65 -5.32
N ARG A 65 -6.44 -0.84 -5.89
CA ARG A 65 -6.61 -0.69 -7.35
C ARG A 65 -5.41 -0.06 -8.05
N THR A 66 -4.51 0.60 -7.34
CA THR A 66 -3.30 1.19 -7.95
C THR A 66 -2.35 0.13 -8.49
N GLY A 67 -2.42 -1.10 -7.98
CA GLY A 67 -1.49 -2.18 -8.33
C GLY A 67 -0.07 -1.99 -7.78
N ILE A 68 0.22 -0.91 -7.06
CA ILE A 68 1.52 -0.67 -6.42
C ILE A 68 1.63 -1.60 -5.21
N ALA A 69 2.71 -2.38 -5.13
CA ALA A 69 2.87 -3.42 -4.12
C ALA A 69 2.75 -2.87 -2.69
N GLU A 70 3.40 -1.73 -2.42
CA GLU A 70 3.36 -1.09 -1.10
C GLU A 70 2.02 -0.44 -0.78
N ALA A 71 1.31 0.08 -1.79
CA ALA A 71 -0.04 0.60 -1.61
C ALA A 71 -1.03 -0.54 -1.28
N GLN A 72 -0.92 -1.69 -1.95
CA GLN A 72 -1.72 -2.89 -1.68
C GLN A 72 -1.46 -3.45 -0.27
N PHE A 73 -0.20 -3.46 0.16
CA PHE A 73 0.12 -3.84 1.55
C PHE A 73 -0.55 -2.89 2.55
N ILE A 74 -0.44 -1.56 2.36
CA ILE A 74 -1.08 -0.57 3.22
C ILE A 74 -2.61 -0.71 3.19
N ALA A 75 -3.20 -0.97 2.03
CA ALA A 75 -4.64 -1.23 1.88
C ALA A 75 -5.08 -2.41 2.76
N SER A 76 -4.34 -3.51 2.75
CA SER A 76 -4.66 -4.70 3.56
C SER A 76 -4.65 -4.42 5.07
N LEU A 77 -3.85 -3.45 5.52
CA LEU A 77 -3.77 -3.04 6.93
C LEU A 77 -4.84 -2.02 7.33
N THR A 78 -5.45 -1.33 6.35
CA THR A 78 -6.33 -0.17 6.61
C THR A 78 -7.79 -0.41 6.20
N VAL A 79 -8.10 -1.54 5.56
CA VAL A 79 -9.49 -1.99 5.38
C VAL A 79 -10.08 -2.49 6.70
N HIS A 80 -11.37 -2.27 6.90
CA HIS A 80 -12.12 -2.81 8.04
C HIS A 80 -12.41 -4.30 7.80
N PRO A 81 -11.94 -5.20 8.68
CA PRO A 81 -12.11 -6.63 8.49
C PRO A 81 -13.59 -7.06 8.49
N LYS A 82 -14.47 -6.31 9.18
CA LYS A 82 -15.91 -6.60 9.21
C LYS A 82 -16.64 -6.24 7.91
N HIS A 83 -16.07 -5.36 7.09
CA HIS A 83 -16.64 -4.95 5.80
C HIS A 83 -15.96 -5.69 4.62
N PHE A 84 -14.89 -6.44 4.90
CA PHE A 84 -14.15 -7.18 3.90
C PHE A 84 -14.78 -8.54 3.64
N THR A 85 -15.53 -8.67 2.55
CA THR A 85 -16.25 -9.90 2.18
C THR A 85 -15.35 -10.91 1.45
N ILE A 86 -15.85 -12.12 1.25
CA ILE A 86 -15.16 -13.15 0.45
C ILE A 86 -15.06 -12.76 -1.03
N GLU A 87 -16.01 -12.00 -1.55
CA GLU A 87 -15.97 -11.44 -2.91
C GLU A 87 -14.82 -10.45 -3.03
N ASN A 88 -14.67 -9.54 -2.07
CA ASN A 88 -13.54 -8.61 -2.03
C ASN A 88 -12.21 -9.37 -1.99
N ALA A 89 -12.11 -10.42 -1.18
CA ALA A 89 -10.92 -11.26 -1.10
C ALA A 89 -10.59 -11.95 -2.44
N ARG A 90 -11.61 -12.48 -3.13
CA ARG A 90 -11.45 -13.10 -4.46
C ARG A 90 -11.01 -12.08 -5.49
N ASP A 91 -11.58 -10.89 -5.48
CA ASP A 91 -11.21 -9.82 -6.41
C ASP A 91 -9.80 -9.30 -6.14
N TRP A 92 -9.35 -9.31 -4.89
CA TRP A 92 -7.97 -8.98 -4.53
C TRP A 92 -6.97 -10.08 -4.93
N ALA A 93 -7.38 -11.35 -4.96
CA ALA A 93 -6.51 -12.48 -5.29
C ALA A 93 -6.30 -12.73 -6.80
N ARG A 94 -6.96 -11.96 -7.67
CA ARG A 94 -6.82 -12.08 -9.14
C ARG A 94 -5.50 -11.49 -9.62
#